data_AF-A0A2S2FE65-F1
#
_entry.id   AF-A0A2S2FE65-F1
#
_cell.length_a   1.000
_cell.length_b   1.000
_cell.length_c   1.000
_cell.angle_alpha   90.00
_cell.angle_beta   90.00
_cell.angle_gamma   90.00
#
_symmetry.space_group_name_H-M   'P 1'
#
loop_
_entity.id
_entity.type
_entity.pdbx_description
1 polymer ?
#
loop_
_entity_poly.entity_id
_entity_poly.type
_entity_poly.pdbx_seq_one_letter_code
_entity_poly.pdbx_strand_id
1 'polypeptide(L)' 'MKQKPTKSQTTRLYQEPTAAEMRTSRLSIILANAKEFAIFALIALVFWFAITAALVAMFGG' A
#
# COMPACT_ATOMS: atom_id res chain seq x y z
N MET A 1 12.28 39.34 -30.71
CA MET A 1 11.88 38.01 -30.21
C MET A 1 11.13 38.19 -28.89
N LYS A 2 9.89 37.70 -28.76
CA LYS A 2 9.14 37.78 -27.50
C LYS A 2 9.45 36.52 -26.68
N GLN A 3 10.15 36.67 -25.55
CA GLN A 3 10.40 35.56 -24.64
C GLN A 3 9.09 35.21 -23.93
N LYS A 4 8.67 33.94 -23.99
CA LYS A 4 7.57 33.43 -23.15
C LYS A 4 8.05 33.42 -21.70
N PRO A 5 7.29 33.96 -20.74
CA PRO A 5 7.66 33.87 -19.34
C PRO A 5 7.70 32.41 -18.91
N THR A 6 8.88 31.92 -18.54
CA THR A 6 9.07 30.62 -17.90
C THR A 6 8.55 30.71 -16.46
N LYS A 7 7.59 29.85 -16.10
CA LYS A 7 7.10 29.76 -14.71
C LYS A 7 8.27 29.42 -13.80
N SER A 8 8.58 30.31 -12.86
CA SER A 8 9.67 30.13 -11.91
C SER A 8 9.47 28.84 -11.11
N GLN A 9 10.42 27.92 -11.22
CA GLN A 9 10.38 26.62 -10.52
C GLN A 9 10.54 26.77 -9.00
N THR A 10 11.11 27.89 -8.55
CA THR A 10 11.32 28.24 -7.14
C THR A 10 10.04 28.56 -6.36
N THR A 11 8.94 28.93 -7.03
CA THR A 11 7.68 29.26 -6.35
C THR A 11 7.02 28.05 -5.69
N ARG A 12 7.30 26.81 -6.15
CA ARG A 12 6.70 25.59 -5.55
C ARG A 12 7.36 25.13 -4.26
N LEU A 13 8.59 25.54 -3.95
CA LEU A 13 9.35 24.96 -2.84
C LEU A 13 8.87 25.46 -1.45
N TYR A 14 8.32 26.68 -1.40
CA TYR A 14 7.80 27.32 -0.18
C TYR A 14 6.27 27.41 -0.16
N GLN A 15 5.60 26.71 -1.07
CA GLN A 15 4.14 26.69 -1.14
C GLN A 15 3.62 25.59 -0.21
N GLU A 16 2.85 25.96 0.80
CA GLU A 16 2.12 24.99 1.62
C GLU A 16 1.19 24.14 0.73
N PRO A 17 1.18 22.80 0.89
CA PRO A 17 0.30 21.93 0.14
C PRO A 17 -1.16 22.33 0.32
N THR A 18 -1.92 22.34 -0.77
CA THR A 18 -3.37 22.56 -0.67
C THR A 18 -4.05 21.33 -0.06
N ALA A 19 -5.20 21.52 0.58
CA ALA A 19 -5.97 20.41 1.18
C ALA A 19 -6.33 19.30 0.18
N ALA A 20 -6.42 19.63 -1.12
CA ALA A 20 -6.64 18.67 -2.19
C ALA A 20 -5.40 17.81 -2.48
N GLU A 21 -4.20 18.40 -2.41
CA GLU A 21 -2.91 17.72 -2.62
C GLU A 21 -2.52 16.83 -1.43
N MET A 22 -2.99 17.18 -0.22
CA MET A 22 -2.81 16.36 0.98
C MET A 22 -3.74 15.13 1.02
N ARG A 23 -4.71 15.04 0.09
CA ARG A 23 -5.73 13.99 0.13
C ARG A 23 -5.25 12.73 -0.57
N THR A 24 -4.93 11.70 0.20
CA THR A 24 -4.65 10.37 -0.35
C THR A 24 -5.85 9.83 -1.11
N SER A 25 -5.61 9.26 -2.30
CA SER A 25 -6.64 8.62 -3.09
C SER A 25 -7.27 7.45 -2.33
N ARG A 26 -8.60 7.37 -2.32
CA ARG A 26 -9.31 6.23 -1.71
C ARG A 26 -8.91 4.91 -2.37
N LEU A 27 -8.69 4.92 -3.69
CA LEU A 27 -8.28 3.73 -4.42
C LEU A 27 -6.88 3.27 -4.04
N SER A 28 -5.93 4.20 -3.81
CA SER A 28 -4.58 3.81 -3.37
C SER A 28 -4.60 3.19 -1.98
N ILE A 29 -5.48 3.67 -1.08
CA ILE A 29 -5.69 3.06 0.24
C ILE A 29 -6.24 1.64 0.08
N ILE A 30 -7.29 1.45 -0.72
CA ILE A 30 -7.90 0.13 -0.93
C ILE A 30 -6.89 -0.87 -1.51
N LEU A 31 -6.14 -0.47 -2.54
CA LEU A 31 -5.14 -1.33 -3.16
C LEU A 31 -4.00 -1.70 -2.21
N ALA A 32 -3.55 -0.75 -1.38
CA ALA A 32 -2.54 -1.03 -0.36
C ALA A 32 -3.04 -2.08 0.66
N ASN A 33 -4.25 -1.87 1.20
CA ASN A 33 -4.86 -2.79 2.16
C ASN A 33 -5.10 -4.18 1.54
N ALA A 34 -5.56 -4.25 0.28
CA ALA A 34 -5.77 -5.51 -0.41
C ALA A 34 -4.45 -6.29 -0.57
N LYS A 35 -3.34 -5.60 -0.88
CA LYS A 35 -2.01 -6.23 -0.97
C LYS A 35 -1.56 -6.78 0.38
N GLU A 36 -1.70 -6.00 1.44
CA GLU A 36 -1.33 -6.42 2.80
C GLU A 36 -2.16 -7.60 3.26
N PHE A 37 -3.48 -7.57 3.01
CA PHE A 37 -4.38 -8.67 3.31
C PHE A 37 -4.01 -9.95 2.56
N ALA A 38 -3.65 -9.85 1.28
CA ALA A 38 -3.23 -11.01 0.48
C ALA A 38 -1.96 -11.68 1.05
N ILE A 39 -0.98 -10.87 1.48
CA ILE A 39 0.24 -11.37 2.11
C ILE A 39 -0.09 -12.05 3.45
N PHE A 40 -0.92 -11.41 4.28
CA PHE A 40 -1.37 -11.99 5.55
C PHE A 40 -2.10 -13.33 5.34
N ALA A 41 -3.04 -13.38 4.40
CA ALA A 41 -3.82 -14.58 4.09
C ALA A 41 -2.93 -15.74 3.62
N LEU A 42 -1.93 -15.45 2.77
CA LEU A 42 -0.96 -16.45 2.32
C LEU A 42 -0.17 -17.04 3.48
N ILE A 43 0.38 -16.18 4.35
CA ILE A 43 1.17 -16.61 5.51
C ILE A 43 0.31 -17.40 6.50
N ALA A 44 -0.90 -16.91 6.79
CA ALA A 44 -1.85 -17.59 7.65
C ALA A 44 -2.23 -18.97 7.11
N LEU A 45 -2.44 -19.10 5.80
CA LEU A 45 -2.76 -20.37 5.15
C LEU A 45 -1.61 -21.38 5.28
N VAL A 46 -0.36 -20.92 5.08
CA VAL A 46 0.83 -21.78 5.24
C VAL A 46 0.96 -22.28 6.67
N PHE A 47 0.81 -21.40 7.67
CA PHE A 47 0.88 -21.81 9.07
C PHE A 47 -0.28 -22.73 9.46
N TRP A 48 -1.51 -22.40 9.03
CA TRP A 48 -2.67 -23.24 9.27
C TRP A 48 -2.46 -24.65 8.71
N PHE A 49 -1.96 -24.76 7.49
CA PHE A 49 -1.69 -26.04 6.85
C PHE A 49 -0.60 -26.82 7.61
N ALA A 50 0.51 -26.17 7.97
CA ALA A 50 1.60 -26.81 8.71
C ALA A 50 1.15 -27.32 10.08
N ILE A 51 0.40 -26.51 10.83
CA ILE A 51 -0.14 -26.90 12.15
C ILE A 51 -1.12 -28.05 11.98
N THR A 52 -2.02 -27.97 11.01
CA THR A 52 -3.01 -29.03 10.75
C THR A 52 -2.33 -30.34 10.38
N ALA A 53 -1.32 -30.30 9.50
CA ALA A 53 -0.54 -31.46 9.12
C ALA A 53 0.20 -32.08 10.33
N ALA A 54 0.80 -31.25 11.19
CA ALA A 54 1.43 -31.72 12.42
C ALA A 54 0.44 -32.39 13.37
N LEU A 55 -0.75 -31.79 13.57
CA LEU A 55 -1.80 -32.36 14.41
C LEU A 55 -2.30 -33.71 13.86
N VAL A 56 -2.52 -33.80 12.55
CA VAL A 56 -2.90 -35.07 11.90
C VAL A 56 -1.81 -36.12 12.07
N ALA A 57 -0.52 -35.76 11.90
CA ALA A 57 0.58 -36.71 12.08
C ALA A 57 0.72 -37.21 13.54
N MET A 58 0.38 -36.36 14.52
CA MET A 58 0.50 -36.70 15.95
C MET A 58 -0.72 -37.44 16.51
N PHE A 59 -1.93 -37.11 16.02
CA PHE A 59 -3.19 -37.51 16.64
C PHE A 59 -4.21 -38.12 15.68
N GLY A 60 -3.97 -38.08 14.37
CA GLY A 60 -4.75 -38.78 13.36
C GLY A 60 -4.19 -40.20 13.20
N GLY A 61 -4.77 -41.16 13.91
CA GLY A 61 -4.31 -42.55 13.96
C GLY A 61 -4.17 -43.27 12.62
#